data_AF-A0A1E1W6V9-F1
#
_entry.id   AF-A0A1E1W6V9-F1
#
_cell.length_a   1.000
_cell.length_b   1.000
_cell.length_c   1.000
_cell.angle_alpha   90.00
_cell.angle_beta   90.00
_cell.angle_gamma   90.00
#
_symmetry.space_group_name_H-M   'P 1'
#
loop_
_entity.id
_entity.type
_entity.pdbx_description
1 polymer ?
#
loop_
_entity_poly.entity_id
_entity_poly.type
_entity_poly.pdbx_seq_one_letter_code
_entity_poly.pdbx_strand_id
1 'polypeptide(L)'
;LKHPLFQANVEMMQLEMISRVCGTPVPGVWPNVVNLPLWHTLRPKRFHKRCVREQFAFMPQPALNLLDRMLELDPDKRITAEEALKSPWLKNVVPDQMTAPELPTWQDCHELWSKQRRRQQREQDQQSKPKQYFGSEDKPDPNFKQDSNQSDSSFKSDTFKPTDGPVAQEAVGQVK
;
A
#
# COMPACT_ATOMS: atom_id res chain seq x y z
N LEU A 1 -7.19 -10.20 -9.80
CA LEU A 1 -6.50 -9.22 -8.91
C LEU A 1 -7.28 -7.91 -8.96
N LYS A 2 -7.68 -7.33 -7.82
CA LYS A 2 -8.41 -6.04 -7.75
C LYS A 2 -7.62 -4.94 -7.02
N HIS A 3 -6.31 -5.13 -6.89
CA HIS A 3 -5.42 -4.24 -6.16
C HIS A 3 -4.16 -3.98 -7.00
N PRO A 4 -3.47 -2.84 -6.79
CA PRO A 4 -2.24 -2.53 -7.51
C PRO A 4 -1.17 -3.61 -7.33
N LEU A 5 -0.38 -3.88 -8.37
CA LEU A 5 0.61 -4.96 -8.35
C LEU A 5 1.77 -4.70 -7.37
N PHE A 6 2.24 -3.45 -7.30
CA PHE A 6 3.36 -3.05 -6.45
C PHE A 6 2.89 -1.99 -5.46
N GLN A 7 2.77 -2.34 -4.18
CA GLN A 7 2.20 -1.48 -3.14
C GLN A 7 3.17 -1.31 -1.97
N ALA A 8 4.09 -0.35 -2.06
CA ALA A 8 4.94 0.07 -0.94
C ALA A 8 4.57 1.47 -0.44
N ASN A 9 5.01 1.74 0.79
CA ASN A 9 5.06 3.07 1.37
C ASN A 9 6.47 3.71 1.32
N VAL A 10 7.52 2.95 0.98
CA VAL A 10 8.91 3.42 0.90
C VAL A 10 9.64 2.79 -0.29
N GLU A 11 10.63 3.49 -0.85
CA GLU A 11 11.31 3.15 -2.11
C GLU A 11 12.02 1.80 -2.03
N MET A 12 12.70 1.51 -0.92
CA MET A 12 13.39 0.23 -0.70
C MET A 12 12.41 -0.95 -0.74
N MET A 13 11.23 -0.79 -0.13
CA MET A 13 10.19 -1.81 -0.16
C MET A 13 9.56 -1.93 -1.54
N GLN A 14 9.41 -0.81 -2.26
CA GLN A 14 8.91 -0.82 -3.63
C GLN A 14 9.85 -1.61 -4.54
N LEU A 15 11.16 -1.38 -4.43
CA LEU A 15 12.17 -2.11 -5.19
C LEU A 15 12.17 -3.60 -4.86
N GLU A 16 12.01 -3.98 -3.58
CA GLU A 16 11.87 -5.38 -3.17
C GLU A 16 10.61 -6.02 -3.77
N MET A 17 9.48 -5.32 -3.81
CA MET A 17 8.25 -5.84 -4.44
C MET A 17 8.37 -6.00 -5.94
N ILE A 18 9.00 -5.04 -6.63
CA ILE A 18 9.32 -5.18 -8.06
C ILE A 18 10.24 -6.38 -8.25
N SER A 19 11.28 -6.51 -7.43
CA SER A 19 12.27 -7.60 -7.54
C SER A 19 11.63 -8.98 -7.36
N ARG A 20 10.68 -9.12 -6.45
CA ARG A 20 9.95 -10.38 -6.22
C ARG A 20 9.20 -10.91 -7.44
N VAL A 21 8.77 -10.01 -8.35
CA VAL A 21 7.96 -10.36 -9.53
C VAL A 21 8.81 -10.32 -10.79
N CYS A 22 9.51 -9.21 -11.02
CA CYS A 22 10.28 -8.95 -12.22
C CYS A 22 11.70 -9.53 -12.18
N GLY A 23 12.13 -10.04 -11.02
CA GLY A 23 13.49 -10.48 -10.74
C GLY A 23 14.35 -9.36 -10.13
N THR A 24 15.41 -9.73 -9.42
CA THR A 24 16.35 -8.75 -8.85
C THR A 24 17.21 -8.16 -9.97
N PRO A 25 17.35 -6.82 -10.06
CA PRO A 25 18.18 -6.18 -11.07
C PRO A 25 19.64 -6.59 -10.88
N VAL A 26 20.23 -7.18 -11.92
CA VAL A 26 21.63 -7.60 -11.97
C VAL A 26 22.25 -7.21 -13.30
N PRO A 27 23.57 -6.95 -13.37
CA PRO A 27 24.23 -6.57 -14.63
C PRO A 27 24.03 -7.55 -15.78
N GLY A 28 23.81 -8.85 -15.50
CA GLY A 28 23.53 -9.85 -16.52
C GLY A 28 22.18 -9.66 -17.22
N VAL A 29 21.19 -9.04 -16.56
CA VAL A 29 19.86 -8.76 -17.13
C VAL A 29 19.77 -7.32 -17.61
N TRP A 30 20.31 -6.39 -16.82
CA TRP A 30 20.34 -4.95 -17.08
C TRP A 30 21.79 -4.44 -16.94
N PRO A 31 22.58 -4.44 -18.03
CA PRO A 31 24.00 -4.08 -17.98
C PRO A 31 24.26 -2.68 -17.44
N ASN A 32 23.43 -1.72 -17.85
CA ASN A 32 23.55 -0.31 -17.49
C ASN A 32 23.06 0.00 -16.07
N VAL A 33 22.57 -0.99 -15.30
CA VAL A 33 22.07 -0.77 -13.94
C VAL A 33 23.14 -0.21 -13.01
N VAL A 34 24.40 -0.57 -13.24
CA VAL A 34 25.54 -0.14 -12.43
C VAL A 34 25.80 1.37 -12.53
N ASN A 35 25.29 2.01 -13.59
CA ASN A 35 25.46 3.44 -13.83
C ASN A 35 24.41 4.29 -13.09
N LEU A 36 23.43 3.65 -12.42
CA LEU A 36 22.39 4.38 -11.70
C LEU A 36 22.93 5.00 -10.40
N PRO A 37 22.55 6.25 -10.07
CA PRO A 37 23.09 6.96 -8.89
C PRO A 37 22.90 6.23 -7.56
N LEU A 38 21.81 5.47 -7.42
CA LEU A 38 21.45 4.78 -6.18
C LEU A 38 21.77 3.28 -6.19
N TRP A 39 22.46 2.76 -7.22
CA TRP A 39 22.75 1.33 -7.36
C TRP A 39 23.51 0.74 -6.17
N HIS A 40 24.48 1.48 -5.63
CA HIS A 40 25.28 1.03 -4.49
C HIS A 40 24.55 1.20 -3.14
N THR A 41 23.57 2.10 -3.06
CA THR A 41 22.81 2.41 -1.84
C THR A 41 21.61 1.48 -1.67
N LEU A 42 20.85 1.26 -2.76
CA LEU A 42 19.64 0.44 -2.77
C LEU A 42 19.98 -1.02 -3.07
N ARG A 43 20.75 -1.65 -2.17
CA ARG A 43 21.15 -3.05 -2.33
C ARG A 43 19.97 -3.99 -2.02
N PRO A 44 19.69 -4.96 -2.89
CA PRO A 44 18.68 -5.97 -2.62
C PRO A 44 19.09 -6.83 -1.43
N LYS A 45 18.14 -7.11 -0.53
CA LYS A 45 18.36 -8.03 0.61
C LYS A 45 18.34 -9.49 0.18
N ARG A 46 17.61 -9.79 -0.90
CA ARG A 46 17.43 -11.14 -1.46
C ARG A 46 17.45 -11.06 -2.98
N PHE A 47 17.96 -12.11 -3.60
CA PHE A 47 17.93 -12.28 -5.05
C PHE A 47 16.72 -13.12 -5.44
N HIS A 48 15.90 -12.56 -6.31
CA HIS A 48 14.67 -13.16 -6.82
C HIS A 48 14.85 -13.47 -8.30
N LYS A 49 14.36 -14.64 -8.71
CA LYS A 49 14.20 -14.96 -10.14
C LYS A 49 12.94 -14.27 -10.64
N ARG A 50 12.98 -13.83 -11.90
CA ARG A 50 11.79 -13.32 -12.58
C ARG A 50 10.72 -14.40 -12.62
N CYS A 51 9.49 -14.07 -12.23
CA CYS A 51 8.37 -15.01 -12.16
C CYS A 51 7.04 -14.43 -12.69
N VAL A 52 7.11 -13.40 -13.55
CA VAL A 52 5.92 -12.74 -14.14
C VAL A 52 5.01 -13.76 -14.82
N ARG A 53 5.57 -14.69 -15.60
CA ARG A 53 4.77 -15.65 -16.38
C ARG A 53 4.05 -16.65 -15.49
N GLU A 54 4.70 -17.09 -14.43
CA GLU A 54 4.20 -18.02 -13.45
C GLU A 54 3.10 -17.39 -12.61
N GLN A 55 3.32 -16.16 -12.13
CA GLN A 55 2.36 -15.45 -11.28
C GLN A 55 1.09 -15.04 -12.04
N PHE A 56 1.22 -14.77 -13.33
CA PHE A 56 0.14 -14.30 -14.19
C PHE A 56 -0.34 -15.34 -15.21
N ALA A 57 -0.08 -16.63 -14.93
CA ALA A 57 -0.48 -17.74 -15.81
C ALA A 57 -2.00 -17.83 -16.07
N PHE A 58 -2.82 -17.17 -15.24
CA PHE A 58 -4.27 -17.08 -15.43
C PHE A 58 -4.70 -16.15 -16.58
N MET A 59 -3.80 -15.31 -17.11
CA MET A 59 -4.10 -14.42 -18.23
C MET A 59 -4.02 -15.12 -19.59
N PRO A 60 -4.74 -14.63 -20.60
CA PRO A 60 -4.55 -15.05 -21.99
C PRO A 60 -3.09 -14.88 -22.42
N GLN A 61 -2.55 -15.86 -23.15
CA GLN A 61 -1.15 -15.86 -23.57
C GLN A 61 -0.70 -14.58 -24.29
N PRO A 62 -1.50 -13.98 -25.22
CA PRO A 62 -1.11 -12.73 -25.86
C PRO A 62 -1.02 -11.55 -24.87
N ALA A 63 -1.93 -11.49 -23.90
CA ALA A 63 -1.92 -10.47 -22.84
C ALA A 63 -0.71 -10.65 -21.92
N LEU A 64 -0.41 -11.89 -21.53
CA LEU A 64 0.72 -12.22 -20.68
C LEU A 64 2.05 -11.88 -21.36
N ASN A 65 2.18 -12.17 -22.66
CA ASN A 65 3.35 -11.80 -23.44
C ASN A 65 3.57 -10.29 -23.51
N LEU A 66 2.49 -9.51 -23.66
CA LEU A 66 2.57 -8.06 -23.63
C LEU A 66 2.99 -7.56 -22.24
N LEU A 67 2.35 -8.05 -21.18
CA LEU A 67 2.67 -7.67 -19.80
C LEU A 67 4.13 -7.96 -19.44
N ASP A 68 4.63 -9.13 -19.82
CA ASP A 68 6.03 -9.52 -19.59
C ASP A 68 7.00 -8.51 -20.21
N ARG A 69 6.76 -8.11 -21.47
CA ARG A 69 7.58 -7.09 -22.16
C ARG A 69 7.44 -5.68 -21.59
N MET A 70 6.26 -5.33 -21.05
CA MET A 70 6.05 -4.03 -20.37
C MET A 70 6.77 -3.95 -19.02
N LEU A 71 6.96 -5.09 -18.35
CA LEU A 71 7.62 -5.19 -17.05
C LEU A 71 9.10 -5.60 -17.16
N GLU A 72 9.74 -5.35 -18.30
CA GLU A 72 11.18 -5.54 -18.47
C GLU A 72 11.95 -4.54 -17.58
N LEU A 73 12.97 -5.02 -16.85
CA LEU A 73 13.72 -4.17 -15.92
C LEU A 73 14.59 -3.17 -16.68
N ASP A 74 15.28 -3.66 -17.71
CA ASP A 74 16.11 -2.86 -18.60
C ASP A 74 15.23 -1.97 -19.50
N PRO A 75 15.27 -0.63 -19.35
CA PRO A 75 14.45 0.26 -20.16
C PRO A 75 14.73 0.14 -21.66
N ASP A 76 15.96 -0.16 -22.05
CA ASP A 76 16.37 -0.28 -23.47
C ASP A 76 15.75 -1.51 -24.13
N LYS A 77 15.36 -2.52 -23.34
CA LYS A 77 14.69 -3.74 -23.80
C LYS A 77 13.18 -3.70 -23.59
N ARG A 78 12.67 -2.72 -22.85
CA ARG A 78 11.25 -2.58 -22.54
C ARG A 78 10.50 -2.17 -23.80
N ILE A 79 9.34 -2.79 -24.02
CA ILE A 79 8.52 -2.50 -25.20
C ILE A 79 8.08 -1.04 -25.23
N THR A 80 8.12 -0.44 -26.42
CA THR A 80 7.61 0.91 -26.66
C THR A 80 6.09 0.92 -26.80
N ALA A 81 5.47 2.09 -26.70
CA ALA A 81 4.03 2.23 -26.90
C ALA A 81 3.60 1.81 -28.33
N GLU A 82 4.39 2.16 -29.35
CA GLU A 82 4.13 1.79 -30.74
C GLU A 82 4.16 0.27 -30.94
N GLU A 83 5.17 -0.41 -30.39
CA GLU A 83 5.28 -1.86 -30.45
C GLU A 83 4.19 -2.57 -29.65
N ALA A 84 3.78 -2.00 -28.52
CA ALA A 84 2.69 -2.53 -27.71
C ALA A 84 1.38 -2.54 -28.50
N LEU A 85 1.06 -1.48 -29.23
CA LEU A 85 -0.12 -1.41 -30.11
C LEU A 85 -0.07 -2.45 -31.24
N LYS A 86 1.13 -2.76 -31.75
CA LYS A 86 1.34 -3.81 -32.77
C LYS A 86 1.33 -5.24 -32.19
N SER A 87 1.26 -5.40 -30.87
CA SER A 87 1.28 -6.72 -30.23
C SER A 87 0.04 -7.56 -30.59
N PRO A 88 0.13 -8.91 -30.56
CA PRO A 88 -1.02 -9.77 -30.86
C PRO A 88 -2.25 -9.53 -29.97
N TRP A 89 -2.05 -8.94 -28.78
CA TRP A 89 -3.14 -8.60 -27.86
C TRP A 89 -3.89 -7.34 -28.26
N LEU A 90 -3.21 -6.32 -28.79
CA LEU A 90 -3.81 -5.00 -29.07
C LEU A 90 -4.04 -4.73 -30.57
N LYS A 91 -3.30 -5.39 -31.48
CA LYS A 91 -3.30 -5.05 -32.91
C LYS A 91 -4.65 -5.09 -33.63
N ASN A 92 -5.59 -5.90 -33.12
CA ASN A 92 -6.91 -6.08 -33.72
C ASN A 92 -8.02 -5.39 -32.90
N VAL A 93 -7.66 -4.64 -31.86
CA VAL A 93 -8.62 -3.96 -31.00
C VAL A 93 -9.04 -2.66 -31.70
N VAL A 94 -10.32 -2.58 -32.07
CA VAL A 94 -10.93 -1.37 -32.62
C VAL A 94 -11.90 -0.81 -31.58
N PRO A 95 -11.52 0.23 -30.82
CA PRO A 95 -12.32 0.74 -29.69
C PRO A 95 -13.77 1.07 -30.07
N ASP A 96 -13.98 1.64 -31.26
CA ASP A 96 -15.30 2.08 -31.72
C ASP A 96 -16.28 0.93 -32.00
N GLN A 97 -15.76 -0.30 -32.18
CA GLN A 97 -16.59 -1.49 -32.41
C GLN A 97 -16.87 -2.27 -31.12
N MET A 98 -16.25 -1.89 -30.00
CA MET A 98 -16.43 -2.55 -28.72
C MET A 98 -17.67 -2.02 -28.00
N THR A 99 -18.49 -2.92 -27.48
CA THR A 99 -19.59 -2.53 -26.60
C THR A 99 -19.03 -1.93 -25.32
N ALA A 100 -19.47 -0.72 -24.98
CA ALA A 100 -19.10 -0.09 -23.72
C ALA A 100 -19.51 -0.97 -22.53
N PRO A 101 -18.65 -1.15 -21.52
CA PRO A 101 -19.03 -1.88 -20.32
C PRO A 101 -20.14 -1.14 -19.58
N GLU A 102 -21.03 -1.89 -18.94
CA GLU A 102 -22.07 -1.30 -18.09
C GLU A 102 -21.44 -0.67 -16.85
N LEU A 103 -21.33 0.66 -16.87
CA LEU A 103 -20.84 1.44 -15.74
C LEU A 103 -22.02 1.94 -14.90
N PRO A 104 -21.90 1.96 -13.57
CA PRO A 104 -22.91 2.53 -12.70
C PRO A 104 -23.21 4.00 -13.07
N THR A 105 -24.42 4.27 -13.57
CA THR A 105 -24.86 5.63 -13.95
C THR A 105 -25.23 6.49 -12.75
N TRP A 106 -25.53 5.86 -11.62
CA TRP A 106 -25.95 6.48 -10.37
C TRP A 106 -24.76 6.79 -9.44
N GLN A 107 -23.53 6.56 -9.91
CA GLN A 107 -22.32 6.60 -9.10
C GLN A 107 -21.14 7.24 -9.86
N ASP A 108 -20.72 8.44 -9.44
CA ASP A 108 -19.51 9.08 -9.96
C ASP A 108 -18.27 8.25 -9.60
N CYS A 109 -17.74 7.49 -10.55
CA CYS A 109 -16.56 6.64 -10.34
C CYS A 109 -15.24 7.44 -10.25
N HIS A 110 -15.30 8.68 -9.74
CA HIS A 110 -14.17 9.57 -9.52
C HIS A 110 -13.41 9.18 -8.23
N GLU A 111 -12.08 9.36 -8.24
CA GLU A 111 -11.19 8.93 -7.17
C GLU A 111 -11.55 9.57 -5.81
N LEU A 112 -11.90 10.86 -5.82
CA LEU A 112 -12.26 11.62 -4.62
C LEU A 112 -13.49 11.03 -3.92
N TRP A 113 -14.52 10.66 -4.66
CA TRP A 113 -15.74 10.09 -4.10
C TRP A 113 -15.50 8.69 -3.53
N SER A 114 -14.72 7.88 -4.24
CA SER A 114 -14.31 6.55 -3.78
C SER A 114 -13.46 6.61 -2.51
N LYS A 115 -12.55 7.60 -2.40
CA LYS A 115 -11.74 7.83 -1.19
C LYS A 115 -12.59 8.28 -0.02
N GLN A 116 -13.50 9.22 -0.23
CA GLN A 116 -14.37 9.76 0.82
C GLN A 116 -15.27 8.67 1.42
N ARG A 117 -15.89 7.83 0.58
CA ARG A 117 -16.72 6.70 1.03
C ARG A 117 -15.92 5.69 1.85
N ARG A 118 -14.71 5.32 1.39
CA ARG A 118 -13.82 4.41 2.13
C ARG A 118 -13.40 4.98 3.48
N ARG A 119 -13.18 6.30 3.58
CA ARG A 119 -12.86 6.98 4.85
C ARG A 119 -14.06 6.95 5.81
N GLN A 120 -15.25 7.31 5.33
CA GLN A 120 -16.48 7.28 6.13
C GLN A 120 -16.82 5.86 6.64
N GLN A 121 -16.66 4.83 5.80
CA GLN A 121 -16.82 3.43 6.23
C GLN A 121 -15.83 3.04 7.33
N ARG A 122 -14.54 3.42 7.20
CA ARG A 122 -13.53 3.15 8.24
C ARG A 122 -13.81 3.88 9.55
N GLU A 123 -14.38 5.07 9.50
CA GLU A 123 -14.77 5.85 10.68
C GLU A 123 -15.98 5.19 11.39
N GLN A 124 -16.97 4.72 10.63
CA GLN A 124 -18.12 3.96 11.16
C GLN A 124 -17.71 2.61 11.76
N ASP A 125 -16.79 1.88 11.11
CA ASP A 125 -16.25 0.61 11.62
C ASP A 125 -15.42 0.79 12.90
N GLN A 126 -14.82 1.97 13.11
CA GLN A 126 -14.08 2.29 14.34
C GLN A 126 -15.02 2.68 15.49
N GLN A 127 -16.17 3.30 15.20
CA GLN A 127 -17.18 3.65 16.20
C GLN A 127 -18.07 2.47 16.62
N SER A 128 -18.20 1.44 15.79
CA SER A 128 -19.00 0.24 16.09
C SER A 128 -18.24 -0.87 16.83
N LYS A 129 -16.93 -0.73 17.07
CA LYS A 129 -16.21 -1.64 17.97
C LYS A 129 -16.57 -1.34 19.43
N PRO A 130 -17.14 -2.29 20.20
CA PRO A 130 -17.41 -2.06 21.61
C PRO A 130 -16.08 -1.78 22.33
N LYS A 131 -16.04 -0.67 23.08
CA LYS A 131 -15.00 -0.48 24.11
C LYS A 131 -15.11 -1.67 25.06
N GLN A 132 -14.18 -2.63 24.95
CA GLN A 132 -13.98 -3.59 26.03
C GLN A 132 -13.52 -2.80 27.26
N TYR A 133 -14.49 -2.39 28.08
CA TYR A 133 -14.23 -2.09 29.47
C TYR A 133 -13.73 -3.39 30.09
N PHE A 134 -12.42 -3.47 30.32
CA PHE A 134 -11.89 -4.36 31.35
C PHE A 134 -12.45 -3.86 32.68
N GLY A 135 -13.62 -4.36 33.06
CA GLY A 135 -14.12 -4.24 34.43
C GLY A 135 -13.23 -5.12 35.31
N SER A 136 -12.38 -4.48 36.11
CA SER A 136 -11.75 -5.11 37.26
C SER A 136 -12.84 -5.36 38.30
N GLU A 137 -13.43 -6.57 38.29
CA GLU A 137 -14.18 -7.07 39.44
C GLU A 137 -13.19 -7.47 40.53
N ASP A 138 -12.85 -6.52 41.41
CA ASP A 138 -12.19 -6.80 42.68
C ASP A 138 -13.16 -7.57 43.59
N LYS A 139 -13.01 -8.90 43.65
CA LYS A 139 -13.48 -9.70 44.77
C LYS A 139 -12.37 -9.76 45.83
N PRO A 140 -12.59 -9.27 47.06
CA PRO A 140 -11.61 -9.45 48.13
C PRO A 140 -11.67 -10.90 48.65
N ASP A 141 -10.55 -11.62 48.52
CA ASP A 141 -10.32 -12.96 49.08
C ASP A 141 -10.07 -12.86 50.60
N PRO A 142 -10.80 -13.57 51.48
CA PRO A 142 -10.80 -13.30 52.92
C PRO A 142 -9.70 -14.05 53.69
N ASN A 143 -8.51 -14.22 53.11
CA ASN A 143 -7.41 -14.86 53.85
C ASN A 143 -6.01 -14.59 53.26
N PHE A 144 -5.44 -13.41 53.52
CA PHE A 144 -4.00 -13.23 53.42
C PHE A 144 -3.47 -12.45 54.61
N LYS A 145 -2.55 -13.09 55.33
CA LYS A 145 -2.00 -12.66 56.62
C LYS A 145 -1.05 -11.49 56.43
N GLN A 146 -1.17 -10.57 57.37
CA GLN A 146 -0.37 -9.37 57.56
C GLN A 146 1.01 -9.77 58.08
N ASP A 147 2.05 -9.63 57.26
CA ASP A 147 3.43 -9.55 57.74
C ASP A 147 4.03 -8.20 57.37
N SER A 148 4.28 -7.42 58.42
CA SER A 148 5.06 -6.20 58.44
C SER A 148 6.53 -6.50 58.08
N ASN A 149 7.11 -5.77 57.13
CA ASN A 149 8.35 -4.98 57.35
C ASN A 149 8.86 -4.27 56.10
N GLN A 150 8.93 -2.93 56.23
CA GLN A 150 10.07 -2.05 55.97
C GLN A 150 10.72 -1.91 54.57
N SER A 151 10.85 -0.62 54.22
CA SER A 151 11.84 0.07 53.36
C SER A 151 11.66 -0.05 51.84
N ASP A 152 11.96 0.95 51.02
CA ASP A 152 12.10 2.41 51.09
C ASP A 152 12.27 2.86 49.61
N SER A 153 12.00 4.13 49.34
CA SER A 153 12.46 4.91 48.18
C SER A 153 11.75 4.76 46.81
N SER A 154 10.91 5.76 46.56
CA SER A 154 11.12 6.80 45.52
C SER A 154 11.08 6.41 44.04
N PHE A 155 9.94 6.68 43.39
CA PHE A 155 9.94 7.35 42.08
C PHE A 155 8.67 8.20 41.92
N LYS A 156 8.85 9.50 41.70
CA LYS A 156 7.79 10.51 41.55
C LYS A 156 7.13 10.38 40.17
N SER A 157 5.80 10.37 40.13
CA SER A 157 5.02 10.56 38.92
C SER A 157 4.66 12.05 38.74
N ASP A 158 5.27 12.70 37.76
CA ASP A 158 4.83 14.03 37.33
C ASP A 158 3.53 13.90 36.51
N THR A 159 2.48 14.49 37.05
CA THR A 159 1.15 14.57 36.47
C THR A 159 1.10 15.77 35.51
N PHE A 160 1.02 15.53 34.20
CA PHE A 160 0.73 16.57 33.21
C PHE A 160 -0.78 16.65 32.99
N LYS A 161 -1.40 17.77 33.40
CA LYS A 161 -2.78 18.12 33.06
C LYS A 161 -2.81 18.90 31.73
N PRO A 162 -3.73 18.61 30.79
CA PRO A 162 -3.99 19.48 29.65
C PRO A 162 -4.87 20.65 30.09
N THR A 163 -4.46 21.87 29.76
CA THR A 163 -5.30 23.07 29.86
C THR A 163 -5.89 23.38 28.48
N ASP A 164 -7.21 23.27 28.35
CA ASP A 164 -7.97 23.74 27.20
C ASP A 164 -7.93 25.27 27.11
N GLY A 165 -7.55 25.78 25.94
CA GLY A 165 -7.69 27.18 25.52
C GLY A 165 -8.59 27.27 24.28
N PRO A 166 -9.43 28.30 24.14
CA PRO A 166 -10.57 28.28 23.24
C PRO A 166 -10.22 28.49 21.76
N VAL A 167 -11.07 27.87 20.94
CA VAL A 167 -11.14 27.91 19.48
C VAL A 167 -11.34 29.33 18.95
N ALA A 168 -10.51 29.75 18.00
CA ALA A 168 -10.77 30.87 17.11
C ALA A 168 -11.04 30.34 15.69
N GLN A 169 -12.21 30.71 15.15
CA GLN A 169 -12.63 30.47 13.78
C GLN A 169 -12.07 31.59 12.89
N GLU A 170 -11.45 31.26 11.75
CA GLU A 170 -11.24 32.23 10.67
C GLU A 170 -11.70 31.71 9.30
N ALA A 171 -12.69 32.46 8.81
CA ALA A 171 -13.19 32.75 7.48
C ALA A 171 -12.57 32.08 6.23
N VAL A 172 -13.48 31.49 5.45
CA VAL A 172 -13.32 31.06 4.06
C VAL A 172 -13.35 32.28 3.14
N GLY A 173 -12.27 32.51 2.39
CA GLY A 173 -12.19 33.51 1.32
C GLY A 173 -12.79 33.00 0.01
N GLN A 174 -13.75 33.75 -0.53
CA GLN A 174 -14.32 33.62 -1.87
C GLN A 174 -13.39 34.24 -2.90
N VAL A 175 -13.03 33.49 -3.95
CA VAL A 175 -12.42 34.03 -5.18
C VAL A 175 -13.51 34.17 -6.25
N LYS A 176 -13.51 35.35 -6.87
CA LYS A 176 -14.35 35.75 -8.00
C LYS A 176 -13.81 35.17 -9.31
#